data_AF-A0A8H3F1F4-F1
#
_entry.id   AF-A0A8H3F1F4-F1
#
_cell.length_a   1.000
_cell.length_b   1.000
_cell.length_c   1.000
_cell.angle_alpha   90.00
_cell.angle_beta   90.00
_cell.angle_gamma   90.00
#
_symmetry.space_group_name_H-M   'P 1'
#
loop_
_entity.id
_entity.type
_entity.pdbx_description
1 polymer ?
#
loop_
_entity_poly.entity_id
_entity_poly.type
_entity_poly.pdbx_seq_one_letter_code
_entity_poly.pdbx_strand_id
1 'polypeptide(L)'
;MPPDVYYALRDSYLQILSSLYTQTATPIEAPEKTTFGDIDILVSQPKSTSTAESLGQVLASARAVRIPGSPITSFALPYPNRPNYYLQLDVHLSPPETFHWQLFHQSHGDLVRTFRSFSSLFCTNSRPQDIWNLLGTTIRPLGLTPNNEGLHVRIEEIEDSNRKRALLFLTCDGDAVLEFLGLDTDAYKRPFGSVDSMYRYVCSSRFFNDASYVRGELKANDRKRMTQRELYRAFVDWLPGNAHLVGQQKEKNAQFSRDDVLEESLNRFGKREEYEKRVEGWRKERKELLAKQMGRQKRKADAAEAEEYAAAWMGWLERNA
;
A
#
# COMPACT_ATOMS: atom_id res chain seq x y z
N MET A 1 -19.87 -5.20 -16.43
CA MET A 1 -19.60 -6.13 -17.53
C MET A 1 -19.81 -7.55 -17.03
N PRO A 2 -20.60 -8.38 -17.72
CA PRO A 2 -20.69 -9.81 -17.46
C PRO A 2 -19.32 -10.51 -17.64
N PRO A 3 -19.06 -11.66 -16.99
CA PRO A 3 -17.75 -12.31 -17.01
C PRO A 3 -17.26 -12.72 -18.40
N ASP A 4 -18.14 -13.28 -19.23
CA ASP A 4 -17.86 -13.67 -20.62
C ASP A 4 -17.39 -12.48 -21.47
N VAL A 5 -18.10 -11.35 -21.38
CA VAL A 5 -17.74 -10.11 -22.08
C VAL A 5 -16.44 -9.53 -21.53
N TYR A 6 -16.26 -9.55 -20.20
CA TYR A 6 -15.05 -9.07 -19.56
C TYR A 6 -13.81 -9.83 -20.03
N TYR A 7 -13.84 -11.16 -19.95
CA TYR A 7 -12.68 -11.99 -20.31
C TYR A 7 -12.35 -11.89 -21.80
N ALA A 8 -13.35 -11.89 -22.67
CA ALA A 8 -13.13 -11.72 -24.11
C ALA A 8 -12.44 -10.38 -24.44
N LEU A 9 -12.91 -9.28 -23.82
CA LEU A 9 -12.33 -7.96 -24.04
C LEU A 9 -10.94 -7.82 -23.41
N ARG A 10 -10.78 -8.28 -22.17
CA ARG A 10 -9.50 -8.31 -21.46
C ARG A 10 -8.45 -9.01 -22.32
N ASP A 11 -8.75 -10.20 -22.83
CA ASP A 11 -7.81 -11.01 -23.62
C ASP A 11 -7.46 -10.34 -24.95
N SER A 12 -8.45 -9.72 -25.61
CA SER A 12 -8.21 -8.92 -26.82
C SER A 12 -7.27 -7.73 -26.57
N TYR A 13 -7.51 -6.95 -25.51
CA TYR A 13 -6.65 -5.82 -25.17
C TYR A 13 -5.27 -6.28 -24.69
N LEU A 14 -5.17 -7.40 -23.98
CA LEU A 14 -3.89 -8.02 -23.62
C LEU A 14 -3.08 -8.38 -24.86
N GLN A 15 -3.71 -8.96 -25.88
CA GLN A 15 -3.06 -9.28 -27.15
C GLN A 15 -2.57 -8.02 -27.87
N ILE A 16 -3.40 -6.98 -27.95
CA ILE A 16 -3.02 -5.69 -28.55
C ILE A 16 -1.83 -5.08 -27.82
N LEU A 17 -1.90 -4.99 -26.49
CA LEU A 17 -0.84 -4.38 -25.68
C LEU A 17 0.46 -5.20 -25.70
N SER A 18 0.39 -6.53 -25.75
CA SER A 18 1.59 -7.38 -25.84
C SER A 18 2.38 -7.19 -27.14
N SER A 19 1.74 -6.68 -28.19
CA SER A 19 2.44 -6.27 -29.41
C SER A 19 3.28 -5.00 -29.20
N LEU A 20 2.85 -4.10 -28.30
CA LEU A 20 3.44 -2.78 -28.06
C LEU A 20 4.43 -2.74 -26.89
N TYR A 21 4.26 -3.62 -25.91
CA TYR A 21 5.06 -3.69 -24.69
C TYR A 21 5.75 -5.05 -24.56
N THR A 22 6.93 -5.09 -23.97
CA THR A 22 7.66 -6.35 -23.72
C THR A 22 6.98 -7.17 -22.64
N GLN A 23 6.47 -6.51 -21.60
CA GLN A 23 5.76 -7.16 -20.50
C GLN A 23 4.33 -6.63 -20.41
N THR A 24 3.37 -7.53 -20.41
CA THR A 24 1.95 -7.23 -20.26
C THR A 24 1.27 -8.31 -19.44
N ALA A 25 0.53 -7.93 -18.42
CA ALA A 25 -0.19 -8.86 -17.57
C ALA A 25 -1.40 -8.19 -16.92
N THR A 26 -2.34 -9.02 -16.46
CA THR A 26 -3.50 -8.60 -15.69
C THR A 26 -3.45 -9.25 -14.31
N PRO A 27 -3.73 -8.52 -13.22
CA PRO A 27 -3.78 -9.12 -11.88
C PRO A 27 -4.83 -10.24 -11.78
N ILE A 28 -4.64 -11.15 -10.83
CA ILE A 28 -5.65 -12.17 -10.55
C ILE A 28 -6.89 -11.49 -9.95
N GLU A 29 -8.06 -11.80 -10.48
CA GLU A 29 -9.34 -11.27 -9.98
C GLU A 29 -9.74 -11.90 -8.65
N ALA A 30 -10.53 -11.18 -7.85
CA ALA A 30 -11.16 -11.73 -6.67
C ALA A 30 -12.12 -12.92 -7.01
N PRO A 31 -12.27 -13.90 -6.10
CA PRO A 31 -13.16 -15.06 -6.31
C PRO A 31 -14.62 -14.62 -6.53
N GLU A 32 -15.49 -15.48 -7.07
CA GLU A 32 -16.96 -15.26 -7.11
C GLU A 32 -17.46 -13.96 -7.80
N LYS A 33 -16.60 -13.26 -8.54
CA LYS A 33 -16.94 -11.99 -9.18
C LYS A 33 -17.89 -12.21 -10.36
N THR A 34 -19.12 -11.75 -10.20
CA THR A 34 -20.20 -11.89 -11.20
C THR A 34 -20.29 -10.69 -12.14
N THR A 35 -19.65 -9.56 -11.81
CA THR A 35 -19.63 -8.36 -12.64
C THR A 35 -18.31 -7.59 -12.51
N PHE A 36 -17.82 -7.07 -13.63
CA PHE A 36 -16.58 -6.28 -13.74
C PHE A 36 -16.87 -4.85 -14.18
N GLY A 37 -16.17 -3.85 -13.64
CA GLY A 37 -16.38 -2.44 -14.00
C GLY A 37 -15.41 -1.99 -15.08
N ASP A 38 -14.15 -1.99 -14.70
CA ASP A 38 -12.94 -1.63 -15.43
C ASP A 38 -12.15 -2.89 -15.85
N ILE A 39 -11.22 -2.70 -16.78
CA ILE A 39 -10.18 -3.67 -17.14
C ILE A 39 -8.84 -3.05 -16.73
N ASP A 40 -8.10 -3.71 -15.84
CA ASP A 40 -6.77 -3.28 -15.43
C ASP A 40 -5.69 -4.13 -16.13
N ILE A 41 -4.79 -3.46 -16.86
CA ILE A 41 -3.64 -4.11 -17.49
C ILE A 41 -2.36 -3.41 -17.07
N LEU A 42 -1.44 -4.19 -16.51
CA LEU A 42 -0.09 -3.79 -16.16
C LEU A 42 0.82 -3.96 -17.38
N VAL A 43 1.56 -2.93 -17.74
CA VAL A 43 2.50 -2.94 -18.86
C VAL A 43 3.86 -2.41 -18.45
N SER A 44 4.93 -2.89 -19.09
CA SER A 44 6.30 -2.44 -18.84
C SER A 44 7.13 -2.55 -20.13
N GLN A 45 8.17 -1.72 -20.22
CA GLN A 45 9.12 -1.68 -21.33
C GLN A 45 8.44 -1.52 -22.71
N PRO A 46 8.02 -0.30 -23.09
CA PRO A 46 7.46 -0.06 -24.42
C PRO A 46 8.48 -0.36 -25.52
N LYS A 47 8.09 -1.14 -26.54
CA LYS A 47 8.98 -1.58 -27.64
C LYS A 47 9.31 -0.47 -28.64
N SER A 48 8.44 0.54 -28.71
CA SER A 48 8.62 1.75 -29.49
C SER A 48 8.30 2.97 -28.63
N THR A 49 8.69 4.16 -29.06
CA THR A 49 8.26 5.43 -28.47
C THR A 49 6.77 5.68 -28.77
N SER A 50 5.88 4.86 -28.20
CA SER A 50 4.43 5.03 -28.30
C SER A 50 3.98 6.09 -27.30
N THR A 51 3.25 7.10 -27.77
CA THR A 51 2.60 8.10 -26.90
C THR A 51 1.21 7.59 -26.46
N ALA A 52 0.63 8.21 -25.43
CA ALA A 52 -0.74 7.87 -25.02
C ALA A 52 -1.77 8.10 -26.15
N GLU A 53 -1.50 9.06 -27.04
CA GLU A 53 -2.34 9.36 -28.21
C GLU A 53 -2.25 8.26 -29.26
N SER A 54 -1.04 7.77 -29.58
CA SER A 54 -0.87 6.65 -30.51
C SER A 54 -1.50 5.36 -29.95
N LEU A 55 -1.41 5.16 -28.64
CA LEU A 55 -2.06 4.03 -27.96
C LEU A 55 -3.58 4.14 -28.04
N GLY A 56 -4.13 5.34 -27.84
CA GLY A 56 -5.57 5.61 -27.96
C GLY A 56 -6.12 5.35 -29.36
N GLN A 57 -5.32 5.62 -30.41
CA GLN A 57 -5.69 5.29 -31.79
C GLN A 57 -5.72 3.79 -32.04
N VAL A 58 -4.69 3.06 -31.60
CA VAL A 58 -4.62 1.59 -31.75
C VAL A 58 -5.77 0.90 -31.01
N LEU A 59 -6.14 1.41 -29.84
CA LEU A 59 -7.26 0.88 -29.04
C LEU A 59 -8.65 1.34 -29.53
N ALA A 60 -8.71 2.19 -30.57
CA ALA A 60 -9.93 2.85 -31.02
C ALA A 60 -10.70 3.53 -29.87
N SER A 61 -9.96 4.14 -28.94
CA SER A 61 -10.53 4.79 -27.76
C SER A 61 -11.27 6.06 -28.14
N ALA A 62 -12.45 6.27 -27.52
CA ALA A 62 -13.18 7.51 -27.65
C ALA A 62 -12.53 8.65 -26.86
N ARG A 63 -11.83 8.30 -25.77
CA ARG A 63 -11.09 9.26 -24.94
C ARG A 63 -9.95 8.56 -24.20
N ALA A 64 -8.85 9.27 -24.02
CA ALA A 64 -7.76 8.89 -23.12
C ALA A 64 -7.55 9.99 -22.08
N VAL A 65 -7.31 9.60 -20.82
CA VAL A 65 -7.03 10.52 -19.72
C VAL A 65 -5.82 10.01 -18.95
N ARG A 66 -4.81 10.88 -18.82
CA ARG A 66 -3.66 10.64 -17.93
C ARG A 66 -3.55 11.78 -16.94
N ILE A 67 -3.63 11.44 -15.65
CA ILE A 67 -3.41 12.43 -14.58
C ILE A 67 -1.91 12.72 -14.49
N PRO A 68 -1.47 13.99 -14.43
CA PRO A 68 -0.05 14.33 -14.26
C PRO A 68 0.56 13.62 -13.05
N GLY A 69 1.71 12.97 -13.26
CA GLY A 69 2.40 12.17 -12.23
C GLY A 69 1.81 10.79 -11.96
N SER A 70 0.68 10.43 -12.58
CA SER A 70 0.13 9.07 -12.51
C SER A 70 0.84 8.13 -13.50
N PRO A 71 1.18 6.90 -13.07
CA PRO A 71 1.64 5.85 -13.97
C PRO A 71 0.48 5.22 -14.77
N ILE A 72 -0.77 5.63 -14.52
CA ILE A 72 -1.97 5.07 -15.15
C ILE A 72 -2.45 6.00 -16.26
N THR A 73 -2.81 5.40 -17.39
CA THR A 73 -3.60 6.04 -18.44
C THR A 73 -4.93 5.30 -18.57
N SER A 74 -6.02 6.04 -18.38
CA SER A 74 -7.39 5.51 -18.46
C SER A 74 -7.97 5.78 -19.84
N PHE A 75 -8.48 4.73 -20.49
CA PHE A 75 -9.08 4.79 -21.82
C PHE A 75 -10.57 4.47 -21.75
N ALA A 76 -11.38 5.29 -22.41
CA ALA A 76 -12.80 5.02 -22.63
C ALA A 76 -12.97 4.34 -23.99
N LEU A 77 -13.35 3.06 -23.98
CA LEU A 77 -13.50 2.22 -25.18
C LEU A 77 -14.99 1.93 -25.42
N PRO A 78 -15.45 1.86 -26.69
CA PRO A 78 -16.84 1.56 -26.98
C PRO A 78 -17.24 0.17 -26.47
N TYR A 79 -18.41 0.07 -25.84
CA TYR A 79 -18.94 -1.20 -25.34
C TYR A 79 -19.49 -2.05 -26.49
N PRO A 80 -19.15 -3.35 -26.57
CA PRO A 80 -19.67 -4.23 -27.62
C PRO A 80 -21.20 -4.28 -27.60
N ASN A 81 -21.82 -4.13 -28.78
CA ASN A 81 -23.27 -4.29 -28.96
C ASN A 81 -24.15 -3.34 -28.12
N ARG A 82 -23.57 -2.26 -27.56
CA ARG A 82 -24.32 -1.18 -26.90
C ARG A 82 -23.83 0.17 -27.36
N PRO A 83 -24.50 0.81 -28.35
CA PRO A 83 -24.10 2.14 -28.79
C PRO A 83 -24.20 3.13 -27.63
N ASN A 84 -23.28 4.09 -27.57
CA ASN A 84 -23.16 5.13 -26.54
C ASN A 84 -22.82 4.62 -25.12
N TYR A 85 -22.51 3.33 -24.95
CA TYR A 85 -21.90 2.82 -23.73
C TYR A 85 -20.39 2.70 -23.92
N TYR A 86 -19.65 3.02 -22.87
CA TYR A 86 -18.19 2.91 -22.85
C TYR A 86 -17.77 2.05 -21.67
N LEU A 87 -16.68 1.31 -21.85
CA LEU A 87 -15.95 0.65 -20.78
C LEU A 87 -14.64 1.39 -20.52
N GLN A 88 -14.12 1.22 -19.32
CA GLN A 88 -12.85 1.79 -18.91
C GLN A 88 -11.74 0.71 -18.98
N LEU A 89 -10.67 1.01 -19.71
CA LEU A 89 -9.42 0.25 -19.70
C LEU A 89 -8.34 1.11 -19.03
N ASP A 90 -7.83 0.65 -17.90
CA ASP A 90 -6.73 1.30 -17.20
C ASP A 90 -5.42 0.59 -17.53
N VAL A 91 -4.55 1.31 -18.26
CA VAL A 91 -3.21 0.84 -18.60
C VAL A 91 -2.23 1.42 -17.60
N HIS A 92 -1.64 0.56 -16.78
CA HIS A 92 -0.72 0.94 -15.72
C HIS A 92 0.72 0.63 -16.13
N LEU A 93 1.51 1.68 -16.33
CA LEU A 93 2.92 1.57 -16.66
C LEU A 93 3.75 1.34 -15.40
N SER A 94 4.35 0.15 -15.29
CA SER A 94 5.25 -0.21 -14.19
C SER A 94 6.71 -0.19 -14.65
N PRO A 95 7.66 0.19 -13.78
CA PRO A 95 9.07 -0.13 -13.99
C PRO A 95 9.27 -1.65 -14.11
N PRO A 96 10.22 -2.12 -14.95
CA PRO A 96 10.46 -3.55 -15.13
C PRO A 96 10.91 -4.25 -13.85
N GLU A 97 11.64 -3.55 -12.98
CA GLU A 97 12.17 -4.09 -11.72
C GLU A 97 11.07 -4.42 -10.71
N THR A 98 9.93 -3.72 -10.78
CA THR A 98 8.80 -3.90 -9.86
C THR A 98 7.57 -4.49 -10.53
N PHE A 99 7.65 -4.83 -11.82
CA PHE A 99 6.51 -5.31 -12.60
C PHE A 99 5.84 -6.54 -11.96
N HIS A 100 6.64 -7.56 -11.64
CA HIS A 100 6.13 -8.79 -11.02
C HIS A 100 5.58 -8.55 -9.62
N TRP A 101 6.26 -7.72 -8.82
CA TRP A 101 5.79 -7.31 -7.49
C TRP A 101 4.45 -6.58 -7.57
N GLN A 102 4.32 -5.61 -8.47
CA GLN A 102 3.10 -4.81 -8.61
C GLN A 102 1.93 -5.67 -9.09
N LEU A 103 2.16 -6.62 -9.99
CA LEU A 103 1.17 -7.61 -10.42
C LEU A 103 0.72 -8.49 -9.24
N PHE A 104 1.68 -9.01 -8.48
CA PHE A 104 1.45 -9.81 -7.29
C PHE A 104 0.67 -9.05 -6.21
N HIS A 105 1.06 -7.80 -5.92
CA HIS A 105 0.46 -6.95 -4.89
C HIS A 105 -0.95 -6.44 -5.27
N GLN A 106 -1.25 -6.33 -6.57
CA GLN A 106 -2.58 -5.96 -7.08
C GLN A 106 -3.51 -7.16 -7.29
N SER A 107 -2.99 -8.38 -7.20
CA SER A 107 -3.80 -9.60 -7.34
C SER A 107 -4.76 -9.78 -6.17
N HIS A 108 -5.86 -10.49 -6.43
CA HIS A 108 -6.97 -10.73 -5.51
C HIS A 108 -7.66 -9.45 -5.05
N GLY A 109 -7.82 -8.51 -6.00
CA GLY A 109 -8.51 -7.23 -5.84
C GLY A 109 -9.97 -7.24 -6.31
N ASP A 110 -10.85 -6.69 -5.47
CA ASP A 110 -12.27 -6.34 -5.53
C ASP A 110 -13.21 -7.30 -6.23
N LEU A 111 -13.91 -7.99 -5.34
CA LEU A 111 -15.30 -8.34 -5.43
C LEU A 111 -16.15 -7.10 -5.10
N VAL A 112 -16.82 -6.57 -6.12
CA VAL A 112 -18.07 -5.79 -5.99
C VAL A 112 -17.93 -4.27 -5.76
N ARG A 113 -18.12 -3.52 -6.87
CA ARG A 113 -18.80 -2.21 -6.88
C ARG A 113 -20.29 -2.43 -7.23
N THR A 114 -21.09 -2.97 -6.30
CA THR A 114 -22.55 -2.93 -6.48
C THR A 114 -23.01 -1.51 -6.20
N PHE A 115 -23.39 -0.81 -7.26
CA PHE A 115 -24.30 0.34 -7.25
C PHE A 115 -24.09 1.36 -6.11
N ARG A 116 -23.08 2.23 -6.21
CA ARG A 116 -23.04 3.46 -5.38
C ARG A 116 -22.85 4.73 -6.20
N SER A 117 -23.72 5.67 -5.86
CA SER A 117 -24.01 6.97 -6.44
C SER A 117 -22.81 7.78 -6.96
N PHE A 118 -23.12 8.60 -7.97
CA PHE A 118 -22.31 9.51 -8.80
C PHE A 118 -21.26 10.38 -8.06
N SER A 119 -21.32 10.49 -6.73
CA SER A 119 -20.41 11.32 -5.92
C SER A 119 -19.06 10.65 -5.57
N SER A 120 -18.84 9.38 -5.91
CA SER A 120 -17.57 8.65 -5.65
C SER A 120 -16.51 8.79 -6.77
N LEU A 121 -16.68 9.76 -7.67
CA LEU A 121 -15.76 10.05 -8.77
C LEU A 121 -14.34 10.48 -8.29
N PHE A 122 -14.15 10.71 -6.99
CA PHE A 122 -12.89 11.14 -6.38
C PHE A 122 -12.11 10.07 -5.61
N CYS A 123 -12.52 8.80 -5.66
CA CYS A 123 -11.71 7.70 -5.13
C CYS A 123 -10.62 7.27 -6.13
N THR A 124 -9.80 8.21 -6.61
CA THR A 124 -8.81 8.01 -7.69
C THR A 124 -7.54 7.26 -7.30
N ASN A 125 -7.43 6.73 -6.08
CA ASN A 125 -6.17 6.13 -5.60
C ASN A 125 -6.30 4.82 -4.80
N SER A 126 -7.50 4.26 -4.67
CA SER A 126 -7.68 3.01 -3.92
C SER A 126 -7.79 1.83 -4.87
N ARG A 127 -6.64 1.28 -5.28
CA ARG A 127 -6.62 -0.03 -5.93
C ARG A 127 -7.17 -1.09 -4.97
N PRO A 128 -7.92 -2.06 -5.49
CA PRO A 128 -8.33 -3.16 -4.67
C PRO A 128 -7.14 -4.10 -4.47
N GLN A 129 -6.78 -4.28 -3.21
CA GLN A 129 -5.64 -5.07 -2.77
C GLN A 129 -6.15 -5.81 -1.53
N ASP A 130 -7.26 -6.52 -1.67
CA ASP A 130 -8.11 -6.80 -0.50
C ASP A 130 -7.45 -7.79 0.46
N ILE A 131 -6.75 -8.79 -0.07
CA ILE A 131 -5.85 -9.64 0.75
C ILE A 131 -4.81 -8.80 1.49
N TRP A 132 -4.13 -7.87 0.82
CA TRP A 132 -3.13 -7.00 1.46
C TRP A 132 -3.71 -5.98 2.44
N ASN A 133 -4.98 -5.61 2.27
CA ASN A 133 -5.67 -4.76 3.24
C ASN A 133 -6.05 -5.56 4.49
N LEU A 134 -6.47 -6.81 4.32
CA LEU A 134 -6.71 -7.73 5.42
C LEU A 134 -5.38 -8.02 6.14
N LEU A 135 -4.39 -8.63 5.47
CA LEU A 135 -3.05 -8.89 6.04
C LEU A 135 -2.40 -7.63 6.61
N GLY A 136 -2.57 -6.49 5.94
CA GLY A 136 -2.06 -5.20 6.38
C GLY A 136 -2.56 -4.76 7.76
N THR A 137 -3.71 -5.27 8.22
CA THR A 137 -4.25 -4.96 9.55
C THR A 137 -3.41 -5.63 10.65
N THR A 138 -2.88 -6.82 10.39
CA THR A 138 -2.11 -7.61 11.36
C THR A 138 -0.60 -7.35 11.29
N ILE A 139 -0.05 -7.14 10.09
CA ILE A 139 1.41 -6.99 9.91
C ILE A 139 1.91 -5.55 10.14
N ARG A 140 1.06 -4.53 10.00
CA ARG A 140 1.49 -3.12 10.22
C ARG A 140 1.84 -2.80 11.67
N PRO A 141 1.11 -3.29 12.70
CA PRO A 141 1.54 -3.18 14.09
C PRO A 141 2.96 -3.73 14.32
N LEU A 142 3.35 -4.78 13.59
CA LEU A 142 4.69 -5.39 13.62
C LEU A 142 5.73 -4.61 12.79
N GLY A 143 5.38 -3.45 12.23
CA GLY A 143 6.28 -2.61 11.44
C GLY A 143 6.39 -2.99 9.95
N LEU A 144 5.74 -4.05 9.49
CA LEU A 144 5.78 -4.46 8.08
C LEU A 144 4.81 -3.63 7.24
N THR A 145 5.27 -3.17 6.07
CA THR A 145 4.47 -2.36 5.14
C THR A 145 4.76 -2.76 3.69
N PRO A 146 3.82 -3.38 2.98
CA PRO A 146 3.90 -3.52 1.54
C PRO A 146 3.54 -2.18 0.86
N ASN A 147 4.23 -1.84 -0.23
CA ASN A 147 3.91 -0.71 -1.10
C ASN A 147 4.07 -1.12 -2.58
N ASN A 148 4.13 -0.17 -3.53
CA ASN A 148 4.30 -0.49 -4.95
C ASN A 148 5.73 -0.92 -5.34
N GLU A 149 6.70 -0.76 -4.44
CA GLU A 149 8.11 -1.10 -4.69
C GLU A 149 8.47 -2.47 -4.09
N GLY A 150 7.89 -2.83 -2.94
CA GLY A 150 8.18 -4.09 -2.26
C GLY A 150 7.60 -4.16 -0.86
N LEU A 151 7.99 -5.20 -0.13
CA LEU A 151 7.82 -5.28 1.32
C LEU A 151 8.90 -4.43 2.01
N HIS A 152 8.47 -3.68 3.03
CA HIS A 152 9.35 -2.85 3.85
C HIS A 152 9.15 -3.16 5.32
N VAL A 153 10.18 -2.92 6.12
CA VAL A 153 10.07 -2.83 7.59
C VAL A 153 10.28 -1.38 8.02
N ARG A 154 9.50 -0.94 9.02
CA ARG A 154 9.58 0.40 9.59
C ARG A 154 10.45 0.43 10.84
N ILE A 155 11.49 1.24 10.78
CA ILE A 155 12.36 1.55 11.92
C ILE A 155 11.63 2.50 12.87
N GLU A 156 11.23 1.99 14.03
CA GLU A 156 10.42 2.74 15.01
C GLU A 156 11.12 4.02 15.47
N GLU A 157 12.43 3.97 15.76
CA GLU A 157 13.21 5.14 16.19
C GLU A 157 13.09 6.34 15.25
N ILE A 158 12.93 6.10 13.94
CA ILE A 158 12.92 7.14 12.90
C ILE A 158 11.48 7.56 12.54
N GLU A 159 10.47 6.73 12.83
CA GLU A 159 9.11 6.85 12.29
C GLU A 159 8.44 8.18 12.64
N ASP A 160 8.56 8.63 13.88
CA ASP A 160 7.96 9.87 14.36
C ASP A 160 8.57 11.12 13.71
N SER A 161 9.85 11.04 13.36
CA SER A 161 10.58 12.15 12.75
C SER A 161 10.43 12.18 11.23
N ASN A 162 10.54 11.02 10.59
CA ASN A 162 10.50 10.89 9.13
C ASN A 162 10.02 9.50 8.70
N ARG A 163 8.72 9.39 8.43
CA ARG A 163 8.06 8.17 7.99
C ARG A 163 8.65 7.56 6.71
N LYS A 164 9.09 8.38 5.75
CA LYS A 164 9.72 7.89 4.51
C LYS A 164 11.11 7.33 4.80
N ARG A 165 11.87 7.99 5.67
CA ARG A 165 13.19 7.50 6.09
C ARG A 165 13.07 6.25 6.96
N ALA A 166 12.02 6.09 7.73
CA ALA A 166 11.81 4.90 8.55
C ALA A 166 11.57 3.62 7.72
N LEU A 167 11.15 3.74 6.45
CA LEU A 167 10.95 2.58 5.58
C LEU A 167 12.31 2.05 5.09
N LEU A 168 12.62 0.82 5.48
CA LEU A 168 13.72 0.01 4.97
C LEU A 168 13.16 -1.02 4.01
N PHE A 169 13.62 -1.00 2.77
CA PHE A 169 13.21 -1.97 1.74
C PHE A 169 13.76 -3.36 2.09
N LEU A 170 12.90 -4.39 2.04
CA LEU A 170 13.29 -5.78 2.27
C LEU A 170 13.46 -6.51 0.94
N THR A 171 12.37 -6.67 0.20
CA THR A 171 12.34 -7.42 -1.06
C THR A 171 11.14 -7.02 -1.93
N CYS A 172 11.25 -7.21 -3.24
CA CYS A 172 10.16 -7.16 -4.20
C CYS A 172 9.77 -8.56 -4.73
N ASP A 173 10.40 -9.62 -4.22
CA ASP A 173 10.04 -10.99 -4.57
C ASP A 173 8.78 -11.43 -3.78
N GLY A 174 7.68 -11.67 -4.50
CA GLY A 174 6.41 -12.08 -3.91
C GLY A 174 6.49 -13.41 -3.15
N ASP A 175 7.28 -14.37 -3.64
CA ASP A 175 7.39 -15.69 -3.01
C ASP A 175 8.12 -15.57 -1.67
N ALA A 176 9.25 -14.86 -1.65
CA ALA A 176 9.98 -14.58 -0.42
C ALA A 176 9.13 -13.84 0.62
N VAL A 177 8.21 -12.97 0.19
CA VAL A 177 7.27 -12.30 1.08
C VAL A 177 6.23 -13.28 1.64
N LEU A 178 5.62 -14.13 0.81
CA LEU A 178 4.63 -15.10 1.30
C LEU A 178 5.25 -16.10 2.26
N GLU A 179 6.43 -16.64 1.94
CA GLU A 179 7.20 -17.49 2.85
C GLU A 179 7.46 -16.79 4.19
N PHE A 180 7.88 -15.52 4.14
CA PHE A 180 8.09 -14.71 5.33
C PHE A 180 6.80 -14.40 6.09
N LEU A 181 5.63 -14.45 5.46
CA LEU A 181 4.33 -14.33 6.14
C LEU A 181 3.78 -15.68 6.60
N GLY A 182 4.50 -16.78 6.35
CA GLY A 182 4.05 -18.15 6.63
C GLY A 182 2.88 -18.59 5.75
N LEU A 183 2.77 -18.03 4.54
CA LEU A 183 1.68 -18.26 3.61
C LEU A 183 2.10 -19.19 2.45
N ASP A 184 1.12 -19.91 1.91
CA ASP A 184 1.33 -20.82 0.77
C ASP A 184 1.48 -20.05 -0.55
N THR A 185 2.66 -20.14 -1.15
CA THR A 185 3.02 -19.45 -2.40
C THR A 185 2.21 -19.93 -3.60
N ASP A 186 1.97 -21.24 -3.71
CA ASP A 186 1.26 -21.85 -4.82
C ASP A 186 -0.24 -21.56 -4.77
N ALA A 187 -0.81 -21.51 -3.56
CA ALA A 187 -2.20 -21.13 -3.36
C ALA A 187 -2.45 -19.69 -3.80
N TYR A 188 -1.56 -18.74 -3.47
CA TYR A 188 -1.71 -17.34 -3.87
C TYR A 188 -1.63 -17.11 -5.37
N LYS A 189 -0.83 -17.90 -6.09
CA LYS A 189 -0.65 -17.78 -7.55
C LYS A 189 -1.89 -18.21 -8.35
N ARG A 190 -2.90 -18.77 -7.70
CA ARG A 190 -4.13 -19.26 -8.33
C ARG A 190 -5.33 -18.45 -7.87
N PRO A 191 -6.38 -18.29 -8.70
CA PRO A 191 -7.64 -17.74 -8.23
C PRO A 191 -8.22 -18.58 -7.09
N PHE A 192 -8.70 -17.92 -6.04
CA PHE A 192 -9.43 -18.61 -4.97
C PHE A 192 -10.77 -19.14 -5.49
N GLY A 193 -11.20 -20.30 -4.99
CA GLY A 193 -12.48 -20.89 -5.38
C GLY A 193 -13.68 -20.19 -4.74
N SER A 194 -13.48 -19.59 -3.58
CA SER A 194 -14.51 -18.85 -2.84
C SER A 194 -13.94 -17.73 -1.98
N VAL A 195 -14.79 -16.79 -1.58
CA VAL A 195 -14.42 -15.73 -0.61
C VAL A 195 -13.97 -16.35 0.72
N ASP A 196 -14.67 -17.40 1.14
CA ASP A 196 -14.37 -18.16 2.35
C ASP A 196 -12.97 -18.82 2.28
N SER A 197 -12.59 -19.40 1.14
CA SER A 197 -11.24 -19.95 0.95
C SER A 197 -10.14 -18.88 1.03
N MET A 198 -10.42 -17.69 0.50
CA MET A 198 -9.51 -16.54 0.59
C MET A 198 -9.38 -16.03 2.04
N TYR A 199 -10.48 -16.00 2.80
CA TYR A 199 -10.45 -15.65 4.22
C TYR A 199 -9.65 -16.64 5.06
N ARG A 200 -9.81 -17.95 4.80
CA ARG A 200 -8.99 -18.98 5.44
C ARG A 200 -7.50 -18.80 5.11
N TYR A 201 -7.17 -18.46 3.87
CA TYR A 201 -5.80 -18.17 3.46
C TYR A 201 -5.21 -16.95 4.19
N VAL A 202 -5.98 -15.88 4.39
CA VAL A 202 -5.52 -14.73 5.20
C VAL A 202 -5.25 -15.16 6.65
N CYS A 203 -6.15 -15.98 7.22
CA CYS A 203 -6.02 -16.46 8.60
C CYS A 203 -4.83 -17.41 8.79
N SER A 204 -4.37 -18.11 7.75
CA SER A 204 -3.23 -19.03 7.84
C SER A 204 -1.88 -18.32 7.97
N SER A 205 -1.81 -16.99 7.81
CA SER A 205 -0.59 -16.24 8.04
C SER A 205 -0.05 -16.42 9.46
N ARG A 206 1.26 -16.59 9.60
CA ARG A 206 1.93 -16.68 10.91
C ARG A 206 1.84 -15.41 11.75
N PHE A 207 1.45 -14.28 11.18
CA PHE A 207 1.28 -13.02 11.89
C PHE A 207 -0.20 -12.66 12.11
N PHE A 208 -1.12 -13.57 11.77
CA PHE A 208 -2.54 -13.27 11.83
C PHE A 208 -3.05 -13.12 13.28
N ASN A 209 -3.56 -11.96 13.64
CA ASN A 209 -4.11 -11.72 14.98
C ASN A 209 -5.57 -11.25 14.86
N ASP A 210 -6.51 -12.05 15.36
CA ASP A 210 -7.94 -11.73 15.35
C ASP A 210 -8.28 -10.51 16.21
N ALA A 211 -7.52 -10.26 17.29
CA ALA A 211 -7.68 -9.06 18.13
C ALA A 211 -7.52 -7.77 17.31
N SER A 212 -6.70 -7.80 16.24
CA SER A 212 -6.50 -6.64 15.36
C SER A 212 -7.75 -6.23 14.57
N TYR A 213 -8.78 -7.07 14.52
CA TYR A 213 -10.05 -6.81 13.81
C TYR A 213 -11.21 -6.46 14.75
N VAL A 214 -10.96 -6.34 16.05
CA VAL A 214 -11.96 -5.87 17.01
C VAL A 214 -12.34 -4.43 16.65
N ARG A 215 -13.61 -4.18 16.36
CA ARG A 215 -14.10 -2.90 15.82
C ARG A 215 -13.67 -1.67 16.64
N GLY A 216 -13.57 -1.81 17.96
CA GLY A 216 -13.12 -0.76 18.87
C GLY A 216 -11.62 -0.47 18.83
N GLU A 217 -10.81 -1.43 18.37
CA GLU A 217 -9.34 -1.36 18.34
C GLU A 217 -8.79 -1.02 16.94
N LEU A 218 -9.65 -1.04 15.91
CA LEU A 218 -9.28 -0.68 14.55
C LEU A 218 -8.72 0.75 14.48
N LYS A 219 -7.56 0.90 13.83
CA LYS A 219 -6.97 2.22 13.55
C LYS A 219 -7.85 3.01 12.57
N ALA A 220 -7.71 4.33 12.53
CA ALA A 220 -8.55 5.22 11.71
C ALA A 220 -8.60 4.82 10.23
N ASN A 221 -7.48 4.40 9.64
CA ASN A 221 -7.41 3.93 8.25
C ASN A 221 -8.18 2.63 8.04
N ASP A 222 -8.10 1.70 9.00
CA ASP A 222 -8.77 0.40 8.90
C ASP A 222 -10.28 0.55 9.16
N ARG A 223 -10.69 1.46 10.06
CA ARG A 223 -12.10 1.89 10.19
C ARG A 223 -12.65 2.46 8.89
N LYS A 224 -11.89 3.34 8.23
CA LYS A 224 -12.29 3.91 6.93
C LYS A 224 -12.48 2.81 5.88
N ARG A 225 -11.59 1.82 5.85
CA ARG A 225 -11.70 0.68 4.93
C ARG A 225 -12.88 -0.22 5.26
N MET A 226 -13.15 -0.49 6.53
CA MET A 226 -14.33 -1.23 6.95
C MET A 226 -15.62 -0.56 6.46
N THR A 227 -15.68 0.77 6.46
CA THR A 227 -16.83 1.50 5.91
C THR A 227 -16.89 1.45 4.38
N GLN A 228 -15.75 1.49 3.71
CA GLN A 228 -15.66 1.67 2.26
C GLN A 228 -15.59 0.36 1.46
N ARG A 229 -15.12 -0.74 2.06
CA ARG A 229 -14.82 -2.00 1.39
C ARG A 229 -15.71 -3.11 1.94
N GLU A 230 -16.60 -3.61 1.10
CA GLU A 230 -17.58 -4.62 1.49
C GLU A 230 -16.91 -5.94 1.91
N LEU A 231 -15.86 -6.35 1.20
CA LEU A 231 -15.09 -7.54 1.52
C LEU A 231 -14.38 -7.44 2.87
N TYR A 232 -13.81 -6.27 3.20
CA TYR A 232 -13.19 -6.06 4.51
C TYR A 232 -14.23 -6.14 5.64
N ARG A 233 -15.38 -5.49 5.45
CA ARG A 233 -16.49 -5.54 6.41
C ARG A 233 -17.01 -6.97 6.59
N ALA A 234 -17.23 -7.69 5.50
CA ALA A 234 -17.69 -9.07 5.52
C ALA A 234 -16.68 -9.99 6.22
N PHE A 235 -15.37 -9.75 6.09
CA PHE A 235 -14.35 -10.47 6.83
C PHE A 235 -14.47 -10.25 8.35
N VAL A 236 -14.63 -9.00 8.79
CA VAL A 236 -14.79 -8.66 10.22
C VAL A 236 -16.04 -9.34 10.81
N ASP A 237 -17.10 -9.48 10.01
CA ASP A 237 -18.34 -10.14 10.42
C ASP A 237 -18.25 -11.68 10.36
N TRP A 238 -17.44 -12.23 9.44
CA TRP A 238 -17.19 -13.66 9.28
C TRP A 238 -16.26 -14.22 10.37
N LEU A 239 -15.32 -13.42 10.86
CA LEU A 239 -14.25 -13.85 11.77
C LEU A 239 -14.76 -14.45 13.11
N PRO A 240 -15.76 -13.89 13.82
CA PRO A 240 -16.24 -14.44 15.09
C PRO A 240 -16.78 -15.88 14.98
N GLY A 241 -17.46 -16.21 13.87
CA GLY A 241 -17.96 -17.57 13.60
C GLY A 241 -16.85 -18.57 13.24
N ASN A 242 -15.65 -18.08 12.93
CA ASN A 242 -14.51 -18.85 12.46
C ASN A 242 -13.30 -18.74 13.39
N ALA A 243 -13.50 -18.30 14.64
CA ALA A 243 -12.43 -18.10 15.62
C ALA A 243 -11.60 -19.39 15.89
N HIS A 244 -12.20 -20.56 15.71
CA HIS A 244 -11.51 -21.86 15.83
C HIS A 244 -10.36 -22.02 14.82
N LEU A 245 -10.42 -21.35 13.66
CA LEU A 245 -9.34 -21.37 12.65
C LEU A 245 -8.10 -20.62 13.13
N VAL A 246 -8.24 -19.73 14.11
CA VAL A 246 -7.17 -18.88 14.65
C VAL A 246 -6.61 -19.44 15.96
N GLY A 247 -7.30 -20.42 16.57
CA GLY A 247 -6.99 -20.92 17.91
C GLY A 247 -5.59 -21.50 18.08
N GLN A 248 -5.02 -22.11 17.03
CA GLN A 248 -3.64 -22.65 17.06
C GLN A 248 -2.56 -21.59 16.81
N GLN A 249 -2.91 -20.43 16.26
CA GLN A 249 -1.99 -19.33 15.97
C GLN A 249 -1.95 -18.29 17.09
N LYS A 250 -3.01 -18.17 17.91
CA LYS A 250 -3.06 -17.21 19.04
C LYS A 250 -1.87 -17.31 19.99
N GLU A 251 -1.48 -18.52 20.37
CA GLU A 251 -0.37 -18.74 21.31
C GLU A 251 1.00 -18.43 20.68
N LYS A 252 1.16 -18.68 19.37
CA LYS A 252 2.38 -18.35 18.62
C LYS A 252 2.49 -16.86 18.30
N ASN A 253 1.37 -16.17 18.11
CA ASN A 253 1.36 -14.80 17.61
C ASN A 253 1.48 -13.76 18.73
N ALA A 254 1.12 -14.13 19.97
CA ALA A 254 1.42 -13.35 21.16
C ALA A 254 2.94 -13.20 21.43
N GLN A 255 3.79 -13.94 20.70
CA GLN A 255 5.22 -13.98 20.91
C GLN A 255 6.01 -13.00 20.03
N PHE A 256 5.44 -12.46 18.95
CA PHE A 256 6.19 -11.57 18.05
C PHE A 256 6.10 -10.12 18.50
N SER A 257 7.20 -9.59 19.02
CA SER A 257 7.36 -8.14 19.17
C SER A 257 7.77 -7.50 17.83
N ARG A 258 7.62 -6.18 17.75
CA ARG A 258 8.09 -5.40 16.60
C ARG A 258 9.61 -5.55 16.40
N ASP A 259 10.36 -5.66 17.49
CA ASP A 259 11.81 -5.84 17.47
C ASP A 259 12.19 -7.24 16.95
N ASP A 260 11.45 -8.29 17.35
CA ASP A 260 11.69 -9.65 16.84
C ASP A 260 11.49 -9.71 15.32
N VAL A 261 10.40 -9.10 14.82
CA VAL A 261 10.11 -9.06 13.39
C VAL A 261 11.14 -8.22 12.63
N LEU A 262 11.63 -7.13 13.23
CA LEU A 262 12.71 -6.33 12.68
C LEU A 262 13.99 -7.18 12.55
N GLU A 263 14.45 -7.79 13.63
CA GLU A 263 15.66 -8.62 13.64
C GLU A 263 15.56 -9.79 12.66
N GLU A 264 14.41 -10.49 12.63
CA GLU A 264 14.17 -11.57 11.67
C GLU A 264 14.20 -11.06 10.22
N SER A 265 13.61 -9.88 9.96
CA SER A 265 13.65 -9.25 8.63
C SER A 265 15.07 -8.89 8.21
N LEU A 266 15.87 -8.32 9.12
CA LEU A 266 17.26 -7.96 8.85
C LEU A 266 18.12 -9.19 8.52
N ASN A 267 17.89 -10.29 9.25
CA ASN A 267 18.62 -11.54 9.04
C ASN A 267 18.18 -12.25 7.76
N ARG A 268 16.87 -12.39 7.51
CA ARG A 268 16.32 -13.10 6.34
C ARG A 268 16.67 -12.41 5.03
N PHE A 269 16.62 -11.08 4.99
CA PHE A 269 16.83 -10.29 3.77
C PHE A 269 18.21 -9.63 3.68
N GLY A 270 19.11 -9.88 4.64
CA GLY A 270 20.48 -9.35 4.62
C GLY A 270 20.55 -7.83 4.69
N LYS A 271 19.68 -7.19 5.48
CA LYS A 271 19.52 -5.73 5.54
C LYS A 271 20.16 -5.05 6.74
N ARG A 272 20.95 -5.78 7.54
CA ARG A 272 21.57 -5.29 8.78
C ARG A 272 22.48 -4.08 8.57
N GLU A 273 23.38 -4.12 7.60
CA GLU A 273 24.30 -3.00 7.34
C GLU A 273 23.55 -1.73 6.90
N GLU A 274 22.53 -1.88 6.04
CA GLU A 274 21.70 -0.76 5.57
C GLU A 274 20.92 -0.14 6.72
N TYR A 275 20.37 -0.97 7.61
CA TYR A 275 19.70 -0.56 8.83
C TYR A 275 20.63 0.23 9.77
N GLU A 276 21.78 -0.34 10.12
CA GLU A 276 22.74 0.26 11.05
C GLU A 276 23.23 1.62 10.56
N LYS A 277 23.61 1.72 9.28
CA LYS A 277 24.03 2.97 8.65
C LYS A 277 22.93 4.04 8.72
N ARG A 278 21.67 3.63 8.52
CA ARG A 278 20.52 4.54 8.50
C ARG A 278 20.16 5.06 9.89
N VAL A 279 20.21 4.18 10.89
CA VAL A 279 20.01 4.51 12.31
C VAL A 279 21.15 5.39 12.82
N GLU A 280 22.41 5.04 12.55
CA GLU A 280 23.57 5.82 12.96
C GLU A 280 23.53 7.24 12.35
N GLY A 281 23.29 7.34 11.05
CA GLY A 281 23.14 8.63 10.37
C GLY A 281 22.03 9.48 10.99
N TRP A 282 20.88 8.87 11.29
CA TRP A 282 19.78 9.57 11.95
C TRP A 282 20.11 10.00 13.38
N ARG A 283 20.77 9.14 14.17
CA ARG A 283 21.19 9.47 15.54
C ARG A 283 22.19 10.63 15.56
N LYS A 284 23.12 10.68 14.60
CA LYS A 284 24.07 11.79 14.44
C LYS A 284 23.37 13.11 14.12
N GLU A 285 22.49 13.10 13.11
CA GLU A 285 21.71 14.29 12.73
C GLU A 285 20.82 14.78 13.89
N ARG A 286 20.20 13.85 14.64
CA ARG A 286 19.36 14.19 15.79
C ARG A 286 20.18 14.86 16.91
N LYS A 287 21.37 14.35 17.20
CA LYS A 287 22.30 14.95 18.17
C LYS A 287 22.70 16.37 17.75
N GLU A 288 23.05 16.57 16.49
CA GLU A 288 23.41 17.89 15.96
C GLU A 288 22.22 18.89 16.02
N LEU A 289 21.01 18.41 15.74
CA LEU A 289 19.80 19.23 15.77
C LEU A 289 19.44 19.63 17.21
N LEU A 290 19.51 18.70 18.16
CA LEU A 290 19.34 18.98 19.58
C LEU A 290 20.39 19.97 20.10
N ALA A 291 21.67 19.80 19.72
CA ALA A 291 22.73 20.73 20.10
C ALA A 291 22.46 22.15 19.57
N LYS A 292 22.00 22.28 18.31
CA LYS A 292 21.60 23.56 17.72
C LYS A 292 20.40 24.19 18.43
N GLN A 293 19.40 23.39 18.82
CA GLN A 293 18.23 23.86 19.57
C GLN A 293 18.61 24.35 20.96
N MET A 294 19.42 23.59 21.70
CA MET A 294 19.94 24.00 23.01
C MET A 294 20.76 25.28 22.92
N GLY A 295 21.63 25.41 21.90
CA GLY A 295 22.38 26.66 21.67
C GLY A 295 21.50 27.86 21.33
N ARG A 296 20.37 27.65 20.63
CA ARG A 296 19.37 28.71 20.37
C ARG A 296 18.61 29.09 21.63
N GLN A 297 18.21 28.13 22.45
CA GLN A 297 17.52 28.38 23.72
C GLN A 297 18.42 29.14 24.69
N LYS A 298 19.69 28.72 24.82
CA LYS A 298 20.67 29.43 25.65
C LYS A 298 20.84 30.88 25.23
N ARG A 299 21.06 31.15 23.93
CA ARG A 299 21.15 32.53 23.42
C ARG A 299 19.89 33.37 23.69
N LYS A 300 18.71 32.76 23.65
CA LYS A 300 17.45 33.46 23.99
C LYS A 300 17.37 33.76 25.49
N ALA A 301 17.79 32.84 26.35
CA ALA A 301 17.83 33.06 27.80
C ALA A 301 18.84 34.15 28.16
N ASP A 302 20.06 34.07 27.62
CA ASP A 302 21.11 35.08 27.84
C ASP A 302 20.66 36.49 27.38
N ALA A 303 19.93 36.59 26.27
CA ALA A 303 19.39 37.86 25.78
C ALA A 303 18.26 38.41 26.68
N ALA A 304 17.38 37.54 27.19
CA ALA A 304 16.32 37.95 28.10
C ALA A 304 16.88 38.43 29.46
N GLU A 305 17.90 37.75 29.99
CA GLU A 305 18.59 38.16 31.21
C GLU A 305 19.29 39.52 31.03
N ALA A 306 19.91 39.75 29.87
CA ALA A 306 20.52 41.04 29.54
C ALA A 306 19.49 42.19 29.45
N GLU A 307 18.31 41.93 28.86
CA GLU A 307 17.21 42.91 28.83
C GLU A 307 16.69 43.21 30.24
N GLU A 308 16.51 42.21 31.09
CA GLU A 308 16.07 42.38 32.48
C GLU A 308 17.08 43.20 33.30
N TYR A 309 18.38 42.91 33.14
CA TYR A 309 19.44 43.66 33.81
C TYR A 309 19.50 45.12 33.33
N ALA A 310 19.36 45.36 32.03
CA ALA A 310 19.30 46.70 31.45
C ALA A 310 18.08 47.48 31.99
N ALA A 311 16.91 46.85 32.07
CA ALA A 311 15.71 47.47 32.63
C ALA A 311 15.87 47.80 34.12
N ALA A 312 16.46 46.88 34.91
CA ALA A 312 16.74 47.11 36.32
C ALA A 312 17.74 48.26 36.55
N TRP A 313 18.77 48.34 35.71
CA TRP A 313 19.76 49.43 35.75
C TRP A 313 19.16 50.78 35.39
N MET A 314 18.35 50.85 34.32
CA MET A 314 17.62 52.06 33.95
C MET A 314 16.66 52.51 35.06
N GLY A 315 15.91 51.59 35.66
CA GLY A 315 15.05 51.91 36.80
C GLY A 315 15.82 52.34 38.05
N TRP A 316 17.06 51.88 38.24
CA TRP A 316 17.94 52.39 39.31
C TRP A 316 18.41 53.82 39.02
N LEU A 317 18.81 54.13 37.78
CA LEU A 317 19.19 55.49 37.38
C LEU A 317 18.05 56.48 37.58
N GLU A 318 16.83 56.14 37.16
CA GLU A 318 15.65 57.00 37.35
C GLU A 318 15.32 57.28 38.82
N ARG A 319 15.63 56.35 39.74
CA ARG A 319 15.39 56.53 41.17
C ARG A 319 16.49 57.32 41.90
N ASN A 320 17.66 57.48 41.28
CA ASN A 320 18.83 58.11 41.90
C ASN A 320 19.32 59.36 41.14
N ALA A 321 18.56 59.83 40.15
CA ALA A 321 18.74 61.10 39.45
C ALA A 321 17.84 62.18 40.08
#